data_AF-A0A838TW34-F1
#
_entry.id   AF-A0A838TW34-F1
#
_cell.length_a   1.000
_cell.length_b   1.000
_cell.length_c   1.000
_cell.angle_alpha   90.00
_cell.angle_beta   90.00
_cell.angle_gamma   90.00
#
_symmetry.space_group_name_H-M   'P 1'
#
loop_
_entity.id
_entity.type
_entity.pdbx_description
1 polymer ?
#
loop_
_entity_poly.entity_id
_entity_poly.type
_entity_poly.pdbx_seq_one_letter_code
_entity_poly.pdbx_strand_id
1 'polypeptide(L)'
;MKTSIAAIDKEINQYLVNLDVQQKKTVLTVVKTFAREKKDWWDVISKEQQQATDESIQQMNSGKVIAHADVMKKYKKWIKK
;
A
#
# COMPACT_ATOMS: atom_id res chain seq x y z
N MET A 1 11.24 -3.46 26.19
CA MET A 1 10.61 -2.29 26.86
C MET A 1 9.64 -1.65 25.87
N LYS A 2 8.38 -1.43 26.26
CA LYS A 2 7.45 -0.61 25.45
C LYS A 2 7.75 0.85 25.75
N THR A 3 8.41 1.55 24.83
CA THR A 3 8.64 2.99 24.93
C THR A 3 7.30 3.70 24.76
N SER A 4 6.94 4.63 25.66
CA SER A 4 5.69 5.39 25.55
C SER A 4 5.80 6.45 24.45
N ILE A 5 4.67 6.83 23.85
CA ILE A 5 4.62 7.87 22.80
C ILE A 5 5.30 9.16 23.28
N ALA A 6 5.00 9.57 24.51
CA ALA A 6 5.62 10.74 25.13
C ALA A 6 7.16 10.63 25.28
N ALA A 7 7.70 9.43 25.51
CA ALA A 7 9.15 9.23 25.58
C ALA A 7 9.80 9.33 24.19
N ILE A 8 9.14 8.83 23.15
CA ILE A 8 9.57 8.93 21.75
C ILE A 8 9.55 10.40 21.30
N ASP A 9 8.48 11.15 21.61
CA ASP A 9 8.37 12.57 21.25
C ASP A 9 9.48 13.39 21.90
N LYS A 10 9.81 13.10 23.16
CA LYS A 10 10.92 13.75 23.87
C LYS A 10 12.25 13.46 23.19
N GLU A 11 12.51 12.22 22.83
CA GLU A 11 13.75 11.79 22.18
C GLU A 11 13.89 12.43 20.79
N ILE A 12 12.83 12.42 19.98
CA ILE A 12 12.81 13.11 18.68
C ILE A 12 13.17 14.58 18.85
N ASN A 13 12.52 15.29 19.77
CA ASN A 13 12.79 16.71 19.99
C ASN A 13 14.24 16.98 20.41
N GLN A 14 14.84 16.12 21.25
CA GLN A 14 16.25 16.24 21.63
C GLN A 14 17.19 16.20 20.42
N TYR A 15 16.91 15.35 19.42
CA TYR A 15 17.70 15.30 18.20
C TYR A 15 17.40 16.46 17.25
N LEU A 16 16.12 16.84 17.08
CA LEU A 16 15.73 17.87 16.11
C LEU A 16 16.25 19.28 16.45
N VAL A 17 16.39 19.61 17.74
CA VAL A 17 16.84 20.94 18.17
C VAL A 17 18.26 21.24 17.67
N ASN A 18 19.13 20.22 17.64
CA ASN A 18 20.55 20.36 17.30
C ASN A 18 20.84 20.40 15.79
N LEU A 19 19.83 20.22 14.94
CA LEU A 19 20.00 20.19 13.50
C LEU A 19 20.13 21.59 12.90
N ASP A 20 20.97 21.70 11.88
CA ASP A 20 21.06 22.91 11.06
C ASP A 20 19.84 23.07 10.12
N VAL A 21 19.75 24.21 9.44
CA VAL A 21 18.62 24.56 8.58
C VAL A 21 18.45 23.55 7.42
N GLN A 22 19.55 23.08 6.83
CA GLN A 22 19.48 22.17 5.69
C GLN A 22 19.05 20.77 6.14
N GLN A 23 19.58 20.29 7.26
CA GLN A 23 19.18 19.03 7.89
C GLN A 23 17.71 19.06 8.30
N LYS A 24 17.23 20.16 8.90
CA LYS A 24 15.80 20.35 9.23
C LYS A 24 14.90 20.26 8.00
N LYS A 25 15.31 20.83 6.86
CA LYS A 25 14.57 20.73 5.59
C LYS A 25 14.49 19.28 5.08
N THR A 26 15.59 18.53 5.18
CA THR A 26 15.62 17.10 4.82
C THR A 26 14.66 16.30 5.70
N VAL A 27 14.75 16.46 7.02
CA VAL A 27 13.86 15.77 7.97
C VAL A 27 12.41 16.15 7.72
N LEU A 28 12.09 17.44 7.52
CA LEU A 28 10.75 17.89 7.21
C LEU A 28 10.19 17.23 5.94
N THR A 29 11.03 17.04 4.92
CA THR A 29 10.63 16.37 3.67
C THR A 29 10.24 14.92 3.95
N VAL A 30 11.05 14.21 4.73
CA VAL A 30 10.79 12.82 5.13
C VAL A 30 9.53 12.73 6.00
N VAL A 31 9.36 13.58 7.02
CA VAL A 31 8.14 13.59 7.84
C VAL A 31 6.89 13.86 7.00
N LYS A 32 6.98 14.76 6.01
CA LYS A 32 5.89 15.02 5.07
C LYS A 32 5.53 13.81 4.20
N THR A 33 6.41 12.84 3.94
CA THR A 33 6.02 11.63 3.21
C THR A 33 5.15 10.70 4.06
N PHE A 34 5.36 10.68 5.38
CA PHE A 34 4.52 9.94 6.32
C PHE A 34 3.23 10.69 6.69
N ALA A 35 3.30 12.03 6.74
CA ALA A 35 2.18 12.89 7.11
C ALA A 35 1.24 13.21 5.94
N ARG A 36 1.70 13.11 4.69
CA ARG A 36 0.80 13.01 3.54
C ARG A 36 -0.04 11.77 3.79
N GLU A 37 -1.35 11.98 3.94
CA GLU A 37 -2.31 10.89 4.11
C GLU A 37 -1.95 9.77 3.14
N LYS A 38 -1.77 8.56 3.66
CA LYS A 38 -1.77 7.37 2.82
C LYS A 38 -3.15 7.38 2.17
N LYS A 39 -3.27 7.98 0.97
CA LYS A 39 -4.43 7.80 0.13
C LYS A 39 -4.65 6.30 0.09
N ASP A 40 -5.86 5.87 0.44
CA ASP A 40 -6.18 4.47 0.30
C ASP A 40 -5.84 4.09 -1.14
N TRP A 41 -5.18 2.95 -1.34
CA TRP A 41 -4.85 2.50 -2.69
C TRP A 41 -6.12 2.45 -3.55
N TRP A 42 -7.27 2.20 -2.91
CA TRP A 42 -8.60 2.27 -3.53
C TRP A 42 -8.87 3.62 -4.19
N ASP A 43 -8.51 4.72 -3.53
CA ASP A 43 -8.69 6.09 -4.03
C ASP A 43 -7.67 6.49 -5.11
N VAL A 44 -6.68 5.62 -5.37
CA VAL A 44 -5.60 5.87 -6.34
C VAL A 44 -5.83 5.13 -7.66
N ILE A 45 -6.51 3.98 -7.64
CA ILE A 45 -6.83 3.22 -8.85
C ILE A 45 -7.97 3.87 -9.66
N SER A 46 -8.02 3.61 -10.96
CA SER A 46 -9.05 4.17 -11.83
C SER A 46 -10.43 3.60 -11.51
N LYS A 47 -11.50 4.29 -11.92
CA LYS A 47 -12.88 3.80 -11.73
C LYS A 47 -13.11 2.46 -12.42
N GLU A 48 -12.50 2.26 -13.58
CA GLU A 48 -12.57 1.00 -14.33
C GLU A 48 -11.91 -0.14 -13.54
N GLN A 49 -10.80 0.13 -12.86
CA GLN A 49 -10.12 -0.84 -11.99
C GLN A 49 -10.92 -1.15 -10.73
N GLN A 50 -11.56 -0.14 -10.12
CA GLN A 50 -12.46 -0.33 -8.98
C GLN A 50 -13.63 -1.22 -9.39
N GLN A 51 -14.29 -0.89 -10.51
CA GLN A 51 -15.40 -1.68 -11.04
C GLN A 51 -14.99 -3.12 -11.37
N ALA A 52 -13.85 -3.32 -12.04
CA ALA A 52 -13.36 -4.67 -12.34
C ALA A 52 -13.06 -5.48 -11.06
N THR A 53 -12.63 -4.81 -9.99
CA THR A 53 -12.39 -5.45 -8.68
C THR A 53 -13.72 -5.85 -8.02
N ASP A 54 -14.70 -4.96 -8.00
CA ASP A 54 -16.04 -5.23 -7.46
C ASP A 54 -16.73 -6.38 -8.22
N GLU A 55 -16.65 -6.38 -9.55
CA GLU A 55 -17.15 -7.47 -10.40
C GLU A 55 -16.45 -8.80 -10.08
N SER A 56 -15.13 -8.78 -9.87
CA SER A 56 -14.35 -9.97 -9.51
C SER A 56 -14.78 -10.54 -8.16
N ILE A 57 -15.03 -9.67 -7.16
CA ILE A 57 -15.54 -10.08 -5.84
C ILE A 57 -16.94 -10.69 -5.96
N GLN A 58 -17.84 -10.10 -6.75
CA GLN A 58 -19.17 -10.66 -7.01
C GLN A 58 -19.10 -12.02 -7.72
N GLN A 59 -18.23 -12.16 -8.71
CA GLN A 59 -18.00 -13.45 -9.38
C GLN A 59 -17.49 -14.50 -8.40
N MET A 60 -16.55 -14.15 -7.53
CA MET A 60 -16.04 -15.04 -6.49
C MET A 60 -17.15 -15.49 -5.53
N ASN A 61 -17.95 -14.55 -5.03
CA ASN A 61 -19.06 -14.84 -4.10
C ASN A 61 -20.16 -15.68 -4.74
N SER A 62 -20.39 -15.53 -6.05
CA SER A 62 -21.33 -16.36 -6.82
C SER A 62 -20.75 -17.71 -7.27
N GLY A 63 -19.53 -18.05 -6.86
CA GLY A 63 -18.88 -19.32 -7.20
C GLY A 63 -18.37 -19.39 -8.65
N LYS A 64 -18.36 -18.27 -9.38
CA LYS A 64 -17.83 -18.16 -10.75
C LYS A 64 -16.30 -18.09 -10.76
N VAL A 65 -15.66 -19.03 -10.07
CA VAL A 65 -14.21 -19.19 -10.02
C VAL A 65 -13.79 -20.46 -10.74
N ILE A 66 -12.60 -20.45 -11.33
CA ILE A 66 -12.02 -21.62 -11.97
C ILE A 66 -10.71 -21.93 -11.23
N ALA A 67 -10.53 -23.19 -10.84
CA ALA A 67 -9.29 -23.60 -10.20
C ALA A 67 -8.10 -23.38 -11.14
N HIS A 68 -6.98 -22.92 -10.59
CA HIS A 68 -5.76 -22.64 -11.35
C HIS A 68 -5.31 -23.85 -12.20
N ALA A 69 -5.41 -25.07 -11.66
CA ALA A 69 -5.06 -26.29 -12.37
C ALA A 69 -5.87 -26.49 -13.66
N ASP A 70 -7.16 -26.17 -13.65
CA ASP A 70 -8.05 -26.30 -14.81
C ASP A 70 -7.76 -25.24 -15.87
N VAL A 71 -7.47 -24.01 -15.46
CA VAL A 71 -7.00 -22.94 -16.35
C VAL A 71 -5.71 -23.36 -17.05
N MET A 72 -4.73 -23.85 -16.29
CA MET A 72 -3.44 -24.27 -16.83
C MET A 72 -3.55 -25.47 -17.77
N LYS A 73 -4.48 -26.40 -17.53
CA LYS A 73 -4.77 -27.51 -18.44
C LYS A 73 -5.28 -27.01 -19.80
N LYS A 74 -6.13 -25.99 -19.83
CA LYS A 74 -6.58 -25.34 -21.08
C LYS A 74 -5.44 -24.57 -21.74
N TYR A 75 -4.75 -23.73 -20.99
CA TYR A 75 -3.67 -22.88 -21.49
C TYR A 75 -2.53 -23.70 -22.13
N LYS A 76 -2.10 -24.80 -21.50
CA LYS A 76 -1.08 -25.72 -22.05
C LYS A 76 -1.46 -26.32 -23.41
N LYS A 77 -2.76 -26.45 -23.73
CA LYS A 77 -3.20 -26.92 -25.06
C LYS A 77 -3.03 -25.86 -26.14
N TRP A 78 -3.15 -24.59 -25.78
CA TRP A 78 -3.11 -23.46 -26.72
C TRP A 78 -1.69 -23.07 -27.12
N ILE A 79 -0.71 -23.24 -26.22
CA ILE A 79 0.70 -22.91 -26.48
C ILE A 79 1.43 -24.03 -27.25
N LYS A 80 0.85 -25.22 -27.36
CA LYS A 80 1.45 -26.36 -28.09
C LYS A 80 1.26 -26.27 -29.62
N LYS A 81 1.20 -25.07 -30.17
CA LYS A 81 1.01 -24.79 -31.60
C LYS A 81 2.15 -23.94 -32.10
#